data_AF-A0A3R9S7I4-F1
#
_entry.id   AF-A0A3R9S7I4-F1
#
_cell.length_a   1.000
_cell.length_b   1.000
_cell.length_c   1.000
_cell.angle_alpha   90.00
_cell.angle_beta   90.00
_cell.angle_gamma   90.00
#
_symmetry.space_group_name_H-M   'P 1'
#
loop_
_entity.id
_entity.type
_entity.pdbx_description
1 polymer ?
#
loop_
_entity_poly.entity_id
_entity_poly.type
_entity_poly.pdbx_seq_one_letter_code
_entity_poly.pdbx_strand_id
1 'polypeptide(L)'
;PLALQFFNASHTRLQNQLVEFFQKAAQLGFIQADDPLYQTELLLTLLLGVRHHKVLLGIIPVPNTQEIDRFIRDAIDLFLLKYRH
;
A
#
# COMPACT_ATOMS: atom_id res chain seq x y z
N PRO A 1 22.81 4.96 10.07
CA PRO A 1 23.39 4.98 8.71
C PRO A 1 22.41 5.57 7.67
N LEU A 2 22.90 5.99 6.51
CA LEU A 2 22.14 6.69 5.44
C LEU A 2 20.83 5.97 5.04
N ALA A 3 20.82 4.64 5.02
CA ALA A 3 19.62 3.84 4.72
C ALA A 3 18.46 4.11 5.69
N LEU A 4 18.73 4.27 6.99
CA LEU A 4 17.70 4.58 7.98
C LEU A 4 17.14 6.00 7.78
N GLN A 5 17.99 6.96 7.45
CA GLN A 5 17.55 8.33 7.14
C GLN A 5 16.71 8.37 5.87
N PHE A 6 17.12 7.63 4.83
CA PHE A 6 16.35 7.47 3.60
C PHE A 6 14.99 6.82 3.86
N PHE A 7 14.96 5.74 4.65
CA PHE A 7 13.71 5.05 5.00
C PHE A 7 12.76 5.96 5.79
N ASN A 8 13.26 6.62 6.84
CA ASN A 8 12.46 7.55 7.65
C ASN A 8 11.94 8.73 6.84
N ALA A 9 12.75 9.24 5.91
CA ALA A 9 12.29 10.30 5.01
C ALA A 9 11.27 9.77 4.00
N SER A 10 11.47 8.62 3.37
CA SER A 10 10.57 8.17 2.29
C SER A 10 9.39 7.35 2.81
N HIS A 11 9.69 6.16 3.32
CA HIS A 11 8.71 5.12 3.64
C HIS A 11 7.87 5.49 4.85
N THR A 12 8.49 6.03 5.91
CA THR A 12 7.73 6.45 7.10
C THR A 12 6.78 7.61 6.78
N ARG A 13 7.18 8.57 5.93
CA ARG A 13 6.27 9.65 5.50
C ARG A 13 5.07 9.11 4.73
N LEU A 14 5.29 8.20 3.79
CA LEU A 14 4.20 7.56 3.03
C LEU A 14 3.26 6.78 3.96
N GLN A 15 3.81 5.98 4.87
CA GLN A 15 3.02 5.21 5.83
C GLN A 15 2.16 6.13 6.71
N ASN A 16 2.73 7.22 7.24
CA ASN A 16 1.98 8.17 8.06
C ASN A 16 0.81 8.80 7.28
N GLN A 17 1.01 9.14 6.00
CA GLN A 17 -0.06 9.68 5.15
C GLN A 17 -1.19 8.66 4.93
N LEU A 18 -0.86 7.38 4.75
CA LEU A 18 -1.85 6.32 4.60
C LEU A 18 -2.60 6.03 5.90
N VAL A 19 -1.91 6.08 7.05
CA VAL A 19 -2.51 5.99 8.39
C VAL A 19 -3.55 7.10 8.58
N GLU A 20 -3.19 8.35 8.32
CA GLU A 20 -4.11 9.50 8.42
C GLU A 20 -5.28 9.37 7.45
N PHE A 21 -5.02 8.90 6.23
CA PHE A 21 -6.06 8.66 5.22
C PHE A 21 -7.07 7.63 5.69
N PHE A 22 -6.64 6.47 6.20
CA PHE A 22 -7.53 5.42 6.66
C PHE A 22 -8.30 5.81 7.91
N GLN A 23 -7.67 6.52 8.85
CA GLN A 23 -8.37 7.11 9.99
C GLN A 23 -9.54 7.98 9.54
N LYS A 24 -9.29 8.87 8.57
CA LYS A 24 -10.33 9.76 8.05
C LYS A 24 -11.41 9.01 7.26
N ALA A 25 -11.02 8.01 6.46
CA ALA A 25 -11.96 7.20 5.71
C ALA A 25 -12.91 6.42 6.63
N ALA A 26 -12.40 5.85 7.71
CA ALA A 26 -13.19 5.18 8.73
C ALA A 26 -14.11 6.15 9.50
N GLN A 27 -13.59 7.32 9.90
CA GLN A 27 -14.39 8.38 10.56
C GLN A 27 -15.57 8.85 9.71
N LEU A 28 -15.40 8.88 8.39
CA LEU A 28 -16.44 9.28 7.43
C LEU A 28 -17.35 8.11 7.00
N GLY A 29 -17.12 6.89 7.50
CA GLY A 29 -17.93 5.71 7.18
C GLY A 29 -17.74 5.17 5.76
N PHE A 30 -16.61 5.45 5.12
CA PHE A 30 -16.29 4.86 3.81
C PHE A 30 -15.77 3.43 3.91
N ILE A 31 -15.13 3.10 5.03
CA ILE A 31 -14.61 1.77 5.34
C ILE A 31 -14.86 1.45 6.82
N GLN A 32 -14.88 0.16 7.15
CA GLN A 32 -14.89 -0.30 8.53
C GLN A 32 -13.66 0.21 9.29
N ALA A 33 -13.90 0.71 10.51
CA ALA A 33 -12.85 1.11 11.43
C ALA A 33 -12.02 -0.09 11.91
N ASP A 34 -10.70 0.06 11.93
CA ASP A 34 -9.71 -0.92 12.41
C ASP A 34 -8.45 -0.15 12.86
N ASP A 35 -7.37 -0.86 13.20
CA ASP A 35 -6.05 -0.26 13.39
C ASP A 35 -5.52 0.32 12.05
N PRO A 36 -5.36 1.64 11.92
CA PRO A 36 -4.93 2.28 10.68
C PRO A 36 -3.50 1.95 10.28
N LEU A 37 -2.63 1.63 11.26
CA LEU A 37 -1.27 1.18 10.97
C LEU A 37 -1.32 -0.18 10.30
N TYR A 38 -2.10 -1.11 10.86
CA TYR A 38 -2.30 -2.43 10.27
C TYR A 38 -2.94 -2.35 8.87
N GLN A 39 -3.95 -1.48 8.69
CA GLN A 39 -4.56 -1.23 7.37
C GLN A 39 -3.53 -0.74 6.35
N THR A 40 -2.62 0.14 6.77
CA THR A 40 -1.52 0.64 5.93
C THR A 40 -0.55 -0.48 5.55
N GLU A 41 -0.11 -1.29 6.51
CA GLU A 41 0.79 -2.42 6.27
C GLU A 41 0.16 -3.47 5.34
N LEU A 42 -1.13 -3.75 5.53
CA LEU A 42 -1.86 -4.69 4.68
C LEU A 42 -1.97 -4.17 3.24
N LEU A 43 -2.35 -2.90 3.04
CA LEU A 43 -2.41 -2.31 1.71
C LEU A 43 -1.04 -2.36 1.01
N LEU A 44 0.03 -1.97 1.71
CA LEU A 44 1.38 -2.01 1.15
C LEU A 44 1.85 -3.42 0.82
N THR A 45 1.47 -4.42 1.62
CA THR A 45 1.74 -5.84 1.33
C THR A 45 1.08 -6.28 0.02
N LEU A 46 -0.16 -5.87 -0.22
CA LEU A 46 -0.87 -6.16 -1.48
C LEU A 46 -0.20 -5.47 -2.68
N LEU A 47 0.20 -4.21 -2.51
CA LEU A 47 0.80 -3.41 -3.60
C LEU A 47 2.25 -3.80 -3.92
N LEU A 48 3.03 -4.19 -2.91
CA LEU A 48 4.49 -4.38 -2.98
C LEU A 48 4.93 -5.84 -2.76
N GLY A 49 4.11 -6.80 -3.22
CA GLY A 49 4.38 -8.23 -3.10
C GLY A 49 5.54 -8.74 -3.96
N VAL A 50 5.56 -10.06 -4.22
CA VAL A 50 6.67 -10.74 -4.91
C VAL A 50 7.05 -10.12 -6.27
N ARG A 51 6.08 -9.59 -7.02
CA ARG A 51 6.35 -8.91 -8.30
C ARG A 51 7.29 -7.71 -8.12
N HIS A 52 7.08 -6.90 -7.09
CA HIS A 52 7.90 -5.72 -6.79
C HIS A 52 9.37 -6.13 -6.57
N HIS A 53 9.60 -7.18 -5.78
CA HIS A 53 10.92 -7.73 -5.52
C HIS A 53 11.61 -8.25 -6.80
N LYS A 54 10.87 -8.96 -7.66
CA LYS A 54 11.41 -9.46 -8.94
C LYS A 54 11.83 -8.31 -9.88
N VAL A 55 11.10 -7.20 -9.88
CA VAL A 55 11.47 -5.99 -10.65
C VAL A 55 12.74 -5.36 -10.10
N LEU A 56 12.84 -5.17 -8.78
CA LEU A 56 14.02 -4.58 -8.15
C LEU A 56 15.30 -5.42 -8.38
N LEU A 57 15.16 -6.74 -8.50
CA LEU A 57 16.26 -7.65 -8.79
C LEU A 57 16.56 -7.83 -10.29
N GLY A 58 15.81 -7.17 -11.18
CA GLY A 58 15.99 -7.30 -12.63
C GLY A 58 15.59 -8.67 -13.20
N ILE A 59 14.81 -9.47 -12.46
CA ILE A 59 14.36 -10.80 -12.88
C ILE A 59 13.25 -10.71 -13.94
N ILE A 60 12.39 -9.70 -13.82
CA ILE A 60 11.30 -9.40 -14.76
C ILE A 60 11.35 -7.92 -15.14
N PRO A 61 10.83 -7.54 -16.32
CA PRO A 61 10.76 -6.13 -16.71
C PRO A 61 9.84 -5.32 -15.78
N VAL A 62 10.06 -4.00 -15.76
CA VAL A 62 9.12 -3.06 -15.13
C VAL A 62 7.76 -3.18 -15.82
N PRO A 63 6.66 -3.39 -15.07
CA PRO A 63 5.33 -3.50 -15.67
C PRO A 63 4.95 -2.21 -16.41
N ASN A 64 4.23 -2.36 -17.52
CA ASN A 64 3.69 -1.21 -18.23
C ASN A 64 2.50 -0.59 -17.44
N THR A 65 2.06 0.60 -17.86
CA THR A 65 0.98 1.33 -17.18
C THR A 65 -0.31 0.52 -17.03
N GLN A 66 -0.71 -0.25 -18.04
CA GLN A 66 -1.93 -1.06 -17.99
C GLN A 66 -1.82 -2.18 -16.95
N GLU A 67 -0.66 -2.81 -16.84
CA GLU A 67 -0.37 -3.85 -15.85
C GLU A 67 -0.27 -3.29 -14.43
N ILE A 68 0.25 -2.07 -14.27
CA ILE A 68 0.26 -1.35 -13.00
C ILE A 68 -1.18 -1.07 -12.58
N ASP A 69 -1.95 -0.45 -13.46
CA ASP A 69 -3.33 -0.04 -13.20
C ASP A 69 -4.23 -1.22 -12.84
N ARG A 70 -4.11 -2.33 -13.58
CA ARG A 70 -4.87 -3.56 -13.26
C ARG A 70 -4.52 -4.06 -11.86
N PHE A 71 -3.23 -4.16 -11.55
CA PHE A 71 -2.79 -4.68 -10.26
C PHE A 71 -3.21 -3.79 -9.08
N ILE A 72 -3.14 -2.46 -9.24
CA ILE A 72 -3.62 -1.52 -8.22
C ILE A 72 -5.11 -1.74 -7.97
N ARG A 73 -5.92 -1.84 -9.03
CA ARG A 73 -7.36 -2.11 -8.89
C ARG A 73 -7.63 -3.42 -8.15
N ASP A 74 -7.00 -4.51 -8.58
CA ASP A 74 -7.17 -5.82 -7.96
C ASP A 74 -6.78 -5.80 -6.46
N ALA A 75 -5.68 -5.12 -6.11
CA ALA A 75 -5.24 -4.96 -4.74
C ALA A 75 -6.23 -4.16 -3.88
N ILE A 76 -6.77 -3.06 -4.42
CA ILE A 76 -7.77 -2.24 -3.74
C ILE A 76 -9.08 -3.01 -3.58
N ASP A 77 -9.52 -3.74 -4.60
CA ASP A 77 -10.73 -4.56 -4.51
C ASP A 77 -10.60 -5.62 -3.41
N LEU A 78 -9.46 -6.32 -3.35
CA LEU A 78 -9.17 -7.29 -2.29
C LEU A 78 -9.12 -6.63 -0.90
N PHE A 79 -8.49 -5.46 -0.78
CA PHE A 79 -8.47 -4.70 0.46
C PHE A 79 -9.89 -4.33 0.92
N LEU A 80 -10.72 -3.87 -0.01
CA LEU A 80 -12.11 -3.51 0.26
C LEU A 80 -12.99 -4.72 0.55
N LEU A 81 -12.69 -5.93 0.08
CA LEU A 81 -13.45 -7.12 0.52
C LEU A 81 -13.38 -7.33 2.04
N LYS A 82 -12.29 -6.92 2.69
CA LYS A 82 -12.13 -6.98 4.16
C LYS A 82 -12.78 -5.79 4.88
N TYR A 83 -12.73 -4.60 4.28
CA TYR A 83 -13.07 -3.35 4.96
C TYR A 83 -14.30 -2.62 4.42
N ARG A 84 -14.96 -3.16 3.40
CA ARG A 84 -16.24 -2.64 2.90
C ARG A 84 -17.35 -3.08 3.86
N HIS A 85 -18.21 -2.13 4.20
CA HIS A 85 -19.44 -2.36 4.96
C HIS A 85 -20.38 -3.36 4.26
#